data_AF-A0A9D1WCP1-F1
#
_entry.id   AF-A0A9D1WCP1-F1
#
_cell.length_a   1.000
_cell.length_b   1.000
_cell.length_c   1.000
_cell.angle_alpha   90.00
_cell.angle_beta   90.00
_cell.angle_gamma   90.00
#
_symmetry.space_group_name_H-M   'P 1'
#
loop_
_entity.id
_entity.type
_entity.pdbx_description
1 polymer ?
#
loop_
_entity_poly.entity_id
_entity_poly.type
_entity_poly.pdbx_seq_one_letter_code
_entity_poly.pdbx_strand_id
1 'polypeptide(L)'
;MRHSFLARIAAITVLTGFLSFGPNALADHVASDGYGGYILPDGSHMASDGYGGYIMPDGSHVASDGYGGYIMPDGGHVSSDGYGGYIMPDGGHVTSDGFGGYITPDGDHVTSDGYGGYILP
;
A
#
# COMPACT_ATOMS: atom_id res chain seq x y z
N MET A 1 6.07 -11.80 24.88
CA MET A 1 6.46 -11.03 23.67
C MET A 1 5.28 -11.00 22.73
N ARG A 2 4.42 -9.99 22.84
CA ARG A 2 3.20 -9.80 22.04
C ARG A 2 3.13 -8.35 21.54
N HIS A 3 4.24 -7.82 21.04
CA HIS A 3 4.37 -6.43 20.61
C HIS A 3 4.70 -6.30 19.11
N SER A 4 4.38 -7.31 18.29
CA SER A 4 4.98 -7.43 16.95
C SER A 4 3.98 -7.70 15.83
N PHE A 5 2.69 -7.41 16.02
CA PHE A 5 1.66 -7.69 14.99
C PHE A 5 0.96 -6.44 14.45
N LEU A 6 1.15 -5.27 15.09
CA LEU A 6 0.50 -4.02 14.69
C LEU A 6 1.46 -2.99 14.08
N ALA A 7 2.76 -3.30 13.99
CA ALA A 7 3.82 -2.38 13.57
C ALA A 7 4.60 -2.88 12.33
N ARG A 8 4.03 -3.80 11.54
CA ARG A 8 4.64 -4.34 10.30
C ARG A 8 3.94 -3.88 9.03
N ILE A 9 2.91 -3.05 9.18
CA ILE A 9 1.93 -2.77 8.13
C ILE A 9 2.34 -1.54 7.31
N ALA A 10 3.12 -0.63 7.89
CA ALA A 10 3.27 0.71 7.37
C ALA A 10 3.79 0.73 5.92
N ALA A 11 4.84 -0.04 5.58
CA ALA A 11 5.61 0.10 4.33
C ALA A 11 4.82 -0.30 3.06
N ILE A 12 3.85 -1.14 3.31
CA ILE A 12 2.87 -1.68 2.38
C ILE A 12 1.60 -0.79 2.42
N THR A 13 1.36 0.05 3.43
CA THR A 13 0.14 0.87 3.67
C THR A 13 -0.34 1.75 2.54
N VAL A 14 0.52 2.38 1.77
CA VAL A 14 0.04 3.27 0.71
C VAL A 14 -0.72 2.53 -0.40
N LEU A 15 -0.40 1.24 -0.62
CA LEU A 15 -0.98 0.44 -1.71
C LEU A 15 -1.59 -0.89 -1.26
N THR A 16 -1.33 -1.29 -0.01
CA THR A 16 -1.50 -2.68 0.44
C THR A 16 -1.70 -2.82 1.97
N GLY A 17 -1.40 -1.81 2.79
CA GLY A 17 -1.54 -1.86 4.26
C GLY A 17 -2.71 -1.03 4.82
N PHE A 18 -3.76 -0.86 4.02
CA PHE A 18 -5.11 -0.67 4.57
C PHE A 18 -5.90 -1.98 4.67
N LEU A 19 -5.25 -3.11 4.38
CA LEU A 19 -5.86 -4.42 4.43
C LEU A 19 -5.31 -5.20 5.62
N SER A 20 -6.13 -5.27 6.66
CA SER A 20 -6.02 -6.34 7.65
C SER A 20 -6.41 -7.66 6.95
N PHE A 21 -5.47 -8.35 6.33
CA PHE A 21 -5.74 -9.67 5.74
C PHE A 21 -5.94 -10.72 6.84
N GLY A 22 -7.14 -11.28 6.91
CA GLY A 22 -7.40 -12.50 7.66
C GLY A 22 -6.73 -13.70 6.96
N PRO A 23 -6.39 -14.78 7.68
CA PRO A 23 -5.50 -15.85 7.20
C PRO A 23 -6.06 -16.77 6.10
N ASN A 24 -7.14 -16.40 5.40
CA ASN A 24 -7.81 -17.30 4.45
C ASN A 24 -8.44 -16.55 3.27
N ALA A 25 -7.67 -16.24 2.23
CA ALA A 25 -8.21 -15.98 0.90
C ALA A 25 -7.24 -16.50 -0.17
N LEU A 26 -7.78 -17.25 -1.13
CA LEU A 26 -7.04 -17.78 -2.27
C LEU A 26 -6.66 -16.63 -3.19
N ALA A 27 -5.36 -16.34 -3.31
CA ALA A 27 -4.75 -15.27 -4.11
C ALA A 27 -5.18 -13.85 -3.69
N ASP A 28 -4.44 -13.24 -2.76
CA ASP A 28 -4.56 -11.82 -2.45
C ASP A 28 -4.04 -10.99 -3.65
N HIS A 29 -4.92 -10.78 -4.63
CA HIS A 29 -4.70 -9.94 -5.80
C HIS A 29 -5.40 -8.60 -5.61
N VAL A 30 -4.63 -7.52 -5.65
CA VAL A 30 -5.15 -6.15 -5.72
C VAL A 30 -5.19 -5.77 -7.20
N ALA A 31 -6.39 -5.65 -7.78
CA ALA A 31 -6.56 -5.32 -9.18
C ALA A 31 -6.63 -3.80 -9.38
N SER A 32 -6.09 -3.28 -10.49
CA SER A 32 -6.38 -1.90 -10.89
C SER A 32 -7.85 -1.78 -11.32
N ASP A 33 -8.49 -0.66 -10.97
CA ASP A 33 -9.83 -0.32 -11.47
C ASP A 33 -9.81 0.39 -12.85
N GLY A 34 -8.61 0.71 -13.37
CA GLY A 34 -8.42 1.45 -14.61
C GLY A 34 -8.60 2.97 -14.53
N TYR A 35 -8.99 3.51 -13.38
CA TYR A 35 -9.19 4.93 -13.10
C TYR A 35 -8.20 5.48 -12.06
N GLY A 36 -7.15 4.70 -11.77
CA GLY A 36 -6.12 5.06 -10.80
C GLY A 36 -6.45 4.63 -9.37
N GLY A 37 -7.53 3.88 -9.16
CA GLY A 37 -7.86 3.18 -7.92
C GLY A 37 -7.64 1.67 -8.01
N TYR A 38 -8.08 0.96 -6.98
CA TYR A 38 -7.82 -0.47 -6.78
C TYR A 38 -9.03 -1.21 -6.22
N ILE A 39 -9.23 -2.43 -6.73
CA ILE A 39 -10.16 -3.42 -6.18
C ILE A 39 -9.36 -4.38 -5.32
N LEU A 40 -9.76 -4.50 -4.07
CA LEU A 40 -9.08 -5.25 -3.02
C LEU A 40 -9.53 -6.73 -3.07
N PRO A 41 -8.76 -7.68 -2.50
CA PRO A 41 -9.12 -9.10 -2.54
C PRO A 41 -10.49 -9.44 -1.92
N ASP A 42 -10.95 -8.62 -0.97
CA ASP A 42 -12.27 -8.72 -0.35
C ASP A 42 -13.40 -8.10 -1.20
N GLY A 43 -13.07 -7.55 -2.37
CA GLY A 43 -13.98 -6.90 -3.30
C GLY A 43 -14.28 -5.43 -2.99
N SER A 44 -13.70 -4.86 -1.92
CA SER A 44 -13.85 -3.44 -1.61
C SER A 44 -13.03 -2.57 -2.59
N HIS A 45 -13.38 -1.28 -2.68
CA HIS A 45 -12.81 -0.36 -3.67
C HIS A 45 -12.11 0.81 -2.98
N MET A 46 -10.84 0.99 -3.33
CA MET A 46 -10.06 2.17 -3.02
C MET A 46 -10.05 3.07 -4.25
N ALA A 47 -10.71 4.22 -4.18
CA ALA A 47 -10.83 5.13 -5.32
C ALA A 47 -9.68 6.13 -5.35
N SER A 48 -9.23 6.54 -6.54
CA SER A 48 -8.37 7.72 -6.66
C SER A 48 -9.14 8.98 -6.29
N ASP A 49 -8.49 9.92 -5.60
CA ASP A 49 -9.05 11.26 -5.35
C ASP A 49 -8.80 12.25 -6.51
N GLY A 50 -8.07 11.83 -7.55
CA GLY A 50 -7.69 12.64 -8.70
C GLY A 50 -6.51 13.60 -8.48
N TYR A 51 -5.97 13.68 -7.26
CA TYR A 51 -4.83 14.53 -6.87
C TYR A 51 -3.61 13.71 -6.43
N GLY A 52 -3.60 12.42 -6.75
CA GLY A 52 -2.53 11.48 -6.39
C GLY A 52 -2.70 10.85 -5.01
N GLY A 53 -3.83 11.08 -4.33
CA GLY A 53 -4.25 10.38 -3.13
C GLY A 53 -5.39 9.39 -3.40
N TYR A 54 -5.94 8.83 -2.31
CA TYR A 54 -6.92 7.75 -2.34
C TYR A 54 -8.02 7.90 -1.29
N ILE A 55 -9.24 7.57 -1.70
CA ILE A 55 -10.40 7.43 -0.81
C ILE A 55 -10.61 5.95 -0.50
N MET A 56 -10.66 5.63 0.78
CA MET A 56 -10.73 4.26 1.27
C MET A 56 -12.16 3.75 1.30
N PRO A 57 -12.38 2.41 1.37
CA PRO A 57 -13.71 1.84 1.46
C PRO A 57 -14.53 2.34 2.66
N ASP A 58 -13.86 2.71 3.76
CA ASP A 58 -14.48 3.27 4.97
C ASP A 58 -14.72 4.79 4.87
N GLY A 59 -14.34 5.42 3.76
CA GLY A 59 -14.47 6.85 3.49
C GLY A 59 -13.32 7.71 4.02
N SER A 60 -12.30 7.12 4.66
CA SER A 60 -11.10 7.84 5.04
C SER A 60 -10.27 8.27 3.81
N HIS A 61 -9.41 9.29 3.97
CA HIS A 61 -8.65 9.89 2.89
C HIS A 61 -7.15 9.80 3.16
N VAL A 62 -6.43 9.19 2.21
CA VAL A 62 -4.97 9.23 2.13
C VAL A 62 -4.60 10.32 1.14
N ALA A 63 -4.03 11.41 1.62
CA ALA A 63 -3.66 12.54 0.76
C ALA A 63 -2.25 12.36 0.19
N SER A 64 -2.01 12.78 -1.05
CA SER A 64 -0.64 12.94 -1.54
C SER A 64 0.05 14.08 -0.79
N ASP A 65 1.34 13.93 -0.47
CA ASP A 65 2.17 15.00 0.06
C ASP A 65 2.78 15.92 -1.04
N GLY A 66 2.56 15.58 -2.32
CA GLY A 66 3.09 16.31 -3.48
C GLY A 66 4.56 16.01 -3.82
N TYR A 67 5.25 15.19 -3.06
CA TYR A 67 6.64 14.78 -3.24
C TYR A 67 6.80 13.27 -3.49
N GLY A 68 5.71 12.61 -3.87
CA GLY A 68 5.66 11.16 -4.08
C GLY A 68 5.45 10.36 -2.79
N GLY A 69 5.15 11.02 -1.67
CA GLY A 69 4.69 10.42 -0.43
C GLY A 69 3.21 10.68 -0.16
N TYR A 70 2.77 10.28 1.03
CA TYR A 70 1.37 10.23 1.42
C TYR A 70 1.17 10.58 2.90
N ILE A 71 0.11 11.33 3.17
CA ILE A 71 -0.37 11.66 4.52
C ILE A 71 -1.57 10.76 4.83
N MET A 72 -1.44 9.99 5.90
CA MET A 72 -2.46 9.05 6.37
C MET A 72 -3.58 9.77 7.13
N PRO A 73 -4.79 9.18 7.21
CA PRO A 73 -5.92 9.76 7.94
C PRO A 73 -5.63 10.03 9.43
N ASP A 74 -4.72 9.28 10.03
CA ASP A 74 -4.28 9.42 11.42
C ASP A 74 -3.16 10.46 11.62
N GLY A 75 -2.70 11.09 10.53
CA GLY A 75 -1.61 12.06 10.50
C GLY A 75 -0.21 11.47 10.31
N GLY A 76 -0.09 10.14 10.15
CA GLY A 76 1.17 9.51 9.77
C GLY A 76 1.65 9.97 8.40
N HIS A 77 2.97 10.08 8.22
CA HIS A 77 3.58 10.47 6.94
C HIS A 77 4.41 9.33 6.37
N VAL A 78 4.04 8.88 5.19
CA VAL A 78 4.86 8.04 4.34
C VAL A 78 5.60 8.93 3.36
N SER A 79 6.92 8.86 3.36
CA SER A 79 7.74 9.65 2.44
C SER A 79 8.26 8.77 1.31
N SER A 80 8.46 9.36 0.12
CA SER A 80 9.20 8.68 -0.94
C SER A 80 10.67 8.54 -0.55
N ASP A 81 11.29 7.41 -0.87
CA ASP A 81 12.74 7.24 -0.73
C ASP A 81 13.54 7.81 -1.93
N GLY A 82 12.85 8.30 -2.97
CA GLY A 82 13.44 8.84 -4.19
C GLY A 82 13.87 7.79 -5.23
N TYR A 83 13.74 6.49 -4.94
CA TYR A 83 14.11 5.36 -5.80
C TYR A 83 12.91 4.47 -6.16
N GLY A 84 11.71 5.02 -6.01
CA GLY A 84 10.46 4.29 -6.26
C GLY A 84 10.02 3.41 -5.08
N GLY A 85 10.65 3.55 -3.91
CA GLY A 85 10.21 2.98 -2.64
C GLY A 85 9.68 4.05 -1.68
N TYR A 86 9.44 3.62 -0.44
CA TYR A 86 8.79 4.43 0.59
C TYR A 86 9.40 4.20 1.98
N ILE A 87 9.52 5.29 2.74
CA ILE A 87 9.91 5.29 4.14
C ILE A 87 8.69 5.58 5.01
N MET A 88 8.53 4.76 6.04
CA MET A 88 7.34 4.75 6.88
C MET A 88 7.47 5.58 8.15
N PRO A 89 6.33 5.96 8.76
CA PRO A 89 6.34 6.73 10.00
C PRO A 89 7.13 6.05 11.13
N ASP A 90 7.17 4.71 11.13
CA ASP A 90 7.89 3.89 12.11
C ASP A 90 9.37 3.63 11.72
N GLY A 91 9.82 4.14 10.57
CA GLY A 91 11.15 3.95 10.03
C GLY A 91 11.33 2.71 9.15
N GLY A 92 10.26 1.92 8.90
CA GLY A 92 10.29 0.83 7.93
C GLY A 92 10.56 1.32 6.50
N HIS A 93 11.29 0.53 5.71
CA HIS A 93 11.60 0.85 4.31
C HIS A 93 10.99 -0.21 3.38
N VAL A 94 10.06 0.22 2.52
CA VAL A 94 9.67 -0.56 1.34
C VAL A 94 10.55 -0.11 0.18
N THR A 95 11.24 -1.06 -0.44
CA THR A 95 12.08 -0.78 -1.61
C THR A 95 11.38 -1.22 -2.88
N SER A 96 11.55 -0.48 -3.97
CA SER A 96 11.17 -0.98 -5.30
C SER A 96 11.99 -2.22 -5.65
N ASP A 97 11.36 -3.20 -6.31
CA ASP A 97 12.05 -4.37 -6.88
C ASP A 97 12.61 -4.10 -8.29
N GLY A 98 12.33 -2.92 -8.87
CA GLY A 98 12.72 -2.54 -10.23
C GLY A 98 11.84 -3.11 -11.35
N PHE A 99 10.84 -3.92 -11.04
CA PHE A 99 9.90 -4.56 -11.97
C PHE A 99 8.44 -4.10 -11.76
N GLY A 100 8.26 -2.99 -11.03
CA GLY A 100 6.96 -2.44 -10.70
C GLY A 100 6.33 -3.04 -9.45
N GLY A 101 7.03 -3.93 -8.76
CA GLY A 101 6.69 -4.46 -7.44
C GLY A 101 7.54 -3.84 -6.32
N TYR A 102 7.42 -4.43 -5.13
CA TYR A 102 8.02 -3.90 -3.90
C TYR A 102 8.50 -5.03 -2.99
N ILE A 103 9.58 -4.76 -2.25
CA ILE A 103 10.07 -5.61 -1.16
C ILE A 103 9.77 -4.91 0.16
N THR A 104 9.13 -5.63 1.09
CA THR A 104 8.77 -5.12 2.42
C THR A 104 9.99 -5.02 3.33
N PRO A 105 9.92 -4.29 4.46
CA PRO A 105 11.00 -4.26 5.44
C PRO A 105 11.28 -5.65 6.02
N ASP A 106 10.29 -6.54 5.94
CA ASP A 106 10.35 -7.92 6.39
C ASP A 106 10.90 -8.89 5.34
N GLY A 107 11.11 -8.41 4.11
CA GLY A 107 11.67 -9.17 2.99
C GLY A 107 10.65 -9.86 2.10
N ASP A 108 9.35 -9.65 2.33
CA ASP A 108 8.30 -10.21 1.47
C ASP A 108 8.22 -9.46 0.14
N HIS A 109 7.81 -10.16 -0.92
CA HIS A 109 7.77 -9.61 -2.27
C HIS A 109 6.32 -9.41 -2.73
N VAL A 110 5.94 -8.15 -2.90
CA VAL A 110 4.71 -7.75 -3.60
C VAL A 110 5.04 -7.63 -5.08
N THR A 111 4.43 -8.47 -5.91
CA THR A 111 4.76 -8.54 -7.34
C THR A 111 3.73 -7.76 -8.15
N SER A 112 4.17 -7.06 -9.21
CA SER A 112 3.21 -6.47 -10.15
C SER A 112 2.54 -7.57 -10.98
N ASP A 113 1.24 -7.42 -11.23
CA ASP A 113 0.49 -8.29 -12.15
C ASP A 113 0.64 -7.89 -13.63
N GLY A 114 1.32 -6.78 -13.93
CA GLY A 114 1.50 -6.22 -15.27
C GLY A 114 0.31 -5.42 -15.82
N TYR A 115 -0.80 -5.34 -15.09
CA TYR A 115 -2.02 -4.59 -15.45
C TYR A 115 -2.29 -3.41 -14.51
N GLY A 116 -1.25 -2.98 -13.77
CA GLY A 116 -1.34 -1.91 -12.79
C GLY A 116 -1.83 -2.36 -11.43
N GLY A 117 -2.00 -3.67 -11.20
CA GLY A 117 -2.30 -4.28 -9.91
C GLY A 117 -1.11 -5.05 -9.34
N TYR A 118 -1.37 -5.78 -8.24
CA TYR A 118 -0.35 -6.43 -7.42
C TYR A 118 -0.81 -7.80 -6.91
N ILE A 119 0.09 -8.77 -6.94
CA ILE A 119 -0.05 -10.05 -6.27
C ILE A 119 0.73 -9.98 -4.96
N LEU A 120 0.03 -10.19 -3.86
CA LEU A 120 0.58 -10.12 -2.52
C LEU A 120 1.24 -11.47 -2.13
N PRO A 121 2.23 -11.44 -1.23
CA PRO A 121 2.98 -12.62 -0.78
C PRO A 121 2.14 -13.65 -0.02
#